data_AF-A0A967WUV0-F1
#
_entry.id   AF-A0A967WUV0-F1
#
_cell.length_a   1.000
_cell.length_b   1.000
_cell.length_c   1.000
_cell.angle_alpha   90.00
_cell.angle_beta   90.00
_cell.angle_gamma   90.00
#
_symmetry.space_group_name_H-M   'P 1'
#
loop_
_entity.id
_entity.type
_entity.pdbx_description
1 polymer ?
#
loop_
_entity_poly.entity_id
_entity_poly.type
_entity_poly.pdbx_seq_one_letter_code
_entity_poly.pdbx_strand_id
1 'polypeptide(L)' 'LLAKRAVKRGLRVPSYVKTSLAPGSTVVTRYLDAAGLTPYLEQLGFHTV' A
#
# COMPACT_ATOMS: atom_id res chain seq x y z
N LEU A 1 4.25 -2.33 -9.56
CA LEU A 1 4.15 -0.88 -9.20
C LEU A 1 2.73 -0.33 -9.45
N LEU A 2 1.73 -0.85 -8.73
CA LEU A 2 0.33 -0.44 -8.94
C LEU A 2 -0.07 0.72 -8.03
N ALA A 3 0.21 0.64 -6.73
CA ALA A 3 -0.15 1.66 -5.74
C ALA A 3 0.34 3.06 -6.14
N LYS A 4 1.62 3.19 -6.52
CA LYS A 4 2.21 4.44 -7.01
C LYS A 4 1.48 5.01 -8.24
N ARG A 5 1.06 4.16 -9.17
CA ARG A 5 0.34 4.58 -10.39
C ARG A 5 -1.11 4.95 -10.08
N ALA A 6 -1.74 4.24 -9.14
CA ALA A 6 -3.11 4.51 -8.71
C ALA A 6 -3.19 5.89 -8.02
N VAL A 7 -2.29 6.16 -7.07
CA VAL A 7 -2.18 7.47 -6.40
C VAL A 7 -1.89 8.58 -7.41
N LYS A 8 -0.93 8.39 -8.32
CA LYS A 8 -0.62 9.38 -9.37
C LYS A 8 -1.80 9.68 -10.31
N ARG A 9 -2.72 8.72 -10.48
CA ARG A 9 -3.95 8.90 -11.27
C ARG A 9 -5.12 9.44 -10.44
N GLY A 10 -4.91 9.75 -9.16
CA GLY A 10 -5.96 10.23 -8.26
C GLY A 10 -6.97 9.16 -7.84
N LEU A 11 -6.67 7.88 -8.08
CA LEU A 11 -7.54 6.79 -7.67
C LEU A 11 -7.49 6.63 -6.15
N ARG A 12 -8.67 6.47 -5.55
CA ARG A 12 -8.85 6.25 -4.11
C ARG A 12 -9.67 4.99 -3.89
N VAL A 13 -9.43 4.33 -2.76
CA VAL A 13 -10.22 3.16 -2.37
C VAL A 13 -11.57 3.64 -1.82
N PRO A 14 -12.70 3.04 -2.24
CA PRO A 14 -14.02 3.36 -1.70
C PRO A 14 -14.11 3.10 -0.19
N SER A 15 -14.88 3.91 0.54
CA SER A 15 -14.94 3.89 2.01
C SER A 15 -15.49 2.60 2.63
N TYR A 16 -16.24 1.79 1.87
CA TYR A 16 -16.79 0.52 2.33
C TYR A 16 -15.80 -0.66 2.21
N VAL A 17 -14.63 -0.46 1.61
CA VAL A 17 -13.61 -1.51 1.49
C VAL A 17 -12.69 -1.43 2.71
N LYS A 18 -12.69 -2.50 3.52
CA LYS A 18 -11.74 -2.63 4.64
C LYS A 18 -10.39 -3.12 4.11
N THR A 19 -9.48 -2.20 3.86
CA THR A 19 -8.12 -2.50 3.43
C THR A 19 -7.23 -2.82 4.63
N SER A 20 -6.46 -3.90 4.54
CA SER A 20 -5.39 -4.24 5.49
C SER A 20 -4.21 -4.82 4.72
N LEU A 21 -3.01 -4.62 5.26
CA LEU A 21 -1.79 -5.21 4.74
C LEU A 21 -1.10 -5.94 5.89
N ALA A 22 -1.09 -7.27 5.85
CA ALA A 22 -0.33 -8.07 6.79
C ALA A 22 0.86 -8.67 6.02
N PRO A 23 2.04 -8.05 6.04
CA PRO A 23 3.21 -8.67 5.43
C PRO A 23 3.57 -9.93 6.25
N GLY A 24 3.27 -11.11 5.71
CA GLY A 24 3.57 -12.39 6.35
C GLY A 24 5.07 -12.72 6.45
N SER A 25 5.95 -11.82 6.00
CA SER A 25 7.39 -11.96 6.08
C SER A 25 8.06 -10.59 6.17
N THR A 26 9.06 -10.47 7.05
CA THR A 26 9.89 -9.26 7.22
C THR A 26 10.63 -8.87 5.94
N VAL A 27 10.91 -9.86 5.08
CA VAL A 27 11.56 -9.66 3.80
C VAL A 27 10.66 -8.88 2.84
N VAL A 28 9.34 -9.15 2.86
CA VAL A 28 8.36 -8.44 2.03
C VAL A 28 8.25 -6.97 2.44
N THR A 29 8.24 -6.69 3.75
CA THR A 29 8.27 -5.33 4.27
C THR A 29 9.49 -4.56 3.74
N ARG A 30 10.68 -5.16 3.83
CA ARG A 30 11.91 -4.55 3.33
C ARG A 30 11.90 -4.30 1.83
N TYR A 31 11.31 -5.20 1.03
CA TYR A 31 11.16 -4.96 -0.41
C TYR A 31 10.21 -3.80 -0.72
N LEU A 32 9.12 -3.65 0.03
CA LEU A 32 8.17 -2.54 -0.13
C LEU A 32 8.78 -1.20 0.27
N ASP A 33 9.55 -1.19 1.36
CA ASP A 33 10.29 -0.02 1.84
C ASP A 33 11.40 0.39 0.86
N ALA A 34 12.21 -0.58 0.40
CA ALA A 34 13.26 -0.33 -0.58
C ALA A 34 12.70 0.16 -1.93
N ALA A 35 11.50 -0.30 -2.30
CA ALA A 35 10.79 0.18 -3.48
C ALA A 35 10.10 1.56 -3.28
N GLY A 36 10.10 2.09 -2.05
CA GLY A 36 9.42 3.34 -1.68
C GLY A 36 7.90 3.28 -1.90
N LEU A 37 7.30 2.10 -1.76
CA LEU A 37 5.89 1.85 -2.02
C LEU A 37 5.00 1.98 -0.78
N THR A 38 5.59 1.84 0.40
CA THR A 38 4.94 1.95 1.71
C THR A 38 4.00 3.17 1.83
N PRO A 39 4.43 4.42 1.54
CA PRO A 39 3.54 5.58 1.65
C PRO A 39 2.36 5.55 0.66
N TYR A 40 2.54 4.95 -0.52
CA TYR A 40 1.45 4.84 -1.51
C TYR A 40 0.43 3.77 -1.14
N LEU A 41 0.86 2.73 -0.42
CA LEU A 41 -0.03 1.70 0.11
C LEU A 41 -0.85 2.26 1.28
N GLU A 42 -0.20 2.96 2.20
CA GLU A 42 -0.88 3.66 3.31
C GLU A 42 -1.89 4.70 2.81
N GLN A 43 -1.55 5.47 1.77
CA GLN A 43 -2.48 6.46 1.19
C GLN A 43 -3.72 5.82 0.57
N LEU A 44 -3.64 4.56 0.14
CA LEU A 44 -4.77 3.78 -0.36
C LEU A 44 -5.51 3.06 0.78
N GLY A 45 -5.12 3.25 2.04
CA GLY A 45 -5.72 2.63 3.22
C GLY A 45 -5.14 1.25 3.56
N PHE A 46 -4.11 0.79 2.85
CA PHE A 46 -3.43 -0.47 3.16
C PHE A 46 -2.44 -0.24 4.31
N HIS A 47 -2.99 -0.15 5.52
CA HIS A 47 -2.19 -0.05 6.74
C HIS A 47 -1.59 -1.41 7.09
N THR A 48 -0.32 -1.40 7.48
CA THR A 48 0.31 -2.55 8.13
C THR A 48 -0.38 -2.80 9.47
N VAL A 49 -1.08 -3.93 9.56
CA VAL A 49 -1.61 -4.48 10.82
C VAL A 49 -0.56 -5.33 11.52
#